data_AF-A0A1H8NQG4-F1
#
_entry.id   AF-A0A1H8NQG4-F1
#
_cell.length_a   1.000
_cell.length_b   1.000
_cell.length_c   1.000
_cell.angle_alpha   90.00
_cell.angle_beta   90.00
_cell.angle_gamma   90.00
#
_symmetry.space_group_name_H-M   'P 1'
#
loop_
_entity.id
_entity.type
_entity.pdbx_description
1 polymer ?
#
loop_
_entity_poly.entity_id
_entity_poly.type
_entity_poly.pdbx_seq_one_letter_code
_entity_poly.pdbx_strand_id
1 'polypeptide(L)'
;MLHHHGQYYDVLYPGREPLSVDLGPGHFGVELFFIISGFVILMTIERRKLVREFAVSRLARLMPAFLIALVLATAIRFLWPVPVLDTPTLPQFLANLTMAPSLFGQADMDLPYWTLTYELVFYIGMGTILSLSLVPRIEWLGLLAVAVSCLFILTNDVRQHHRTSILLLIYYSNFFLIGICLYRIHARQARWITWLALAFAIGITALGGGERSFDTPGIVYLPLTLAFTGLVCLAISRHGQWLAWPPLIFVGKISYPLYLVHVVLGFAIIRWSIALGWSTVAGLVAAGIACLVVATLVHYLVELPGGRWVRAALGSRARMAVPVPVGSSLDQAER
;
A
#
# COMPACT_ATOMS: atom_id res chain seq x y z
N MET A 1 3.65 -11.57 -0.17
CA MET A 1 3.43 -12.79 -0.98
C MET A 1 3.83 -14.06 -0.25
N LEU A 2 5.12 -14.37 -0.08
CA LEU A 2 5.53 -15.66 0.46
C LEU A 2 5.15 -15.88 1.94
N HIS A 3 5.03 -14.82 2.72
CA HIS A 3 4.66 -14.89 4.14
C HIS A 3 3.23 -15.36 4.39
N HIS A 4 2.24 -14.83 3.67
CA HIS A 4 0.85 -15.32 3.77
C HIS A 4 0.74 -16.78 3.33
N HIS A 5 1.51 -17.18 2.31
CA HIS A 5 1.55 -18.58 1.86
C HIS A 5 2.18 -19.50 2.90
N GLY A 6 3.20 -19.06 3.64
CA GLY A 6 3.82 -19.80 4.74
C GLY A 6 2.94 -19.92 5.98
N GLN A 7 2.35 -18.80 6.46
CA GLN A 7 1.57 -18.77 7.70
C GLN A 7 0.31 -19.65 7.66
N TYR A 8 -0.35 -19.74 6.51
CA TYR A 8 -1.57 -20.55 6.36
C TYR A 8 -1.29 -21.92 5.74
N TYR A 9 -0.04 -22.25 5.41
CA TYR A 9 0.31 -23.54 4.83
C TYR A 9 -0.08 -24.70 5.75
N ASP A 10 0.28 -24.59 7.03
CA ASP A 10 0.03 -25.64 8.03
C ASP A 10 -1.47 -25.80 8.33
N VAL A 11 -2.24 -24.72 8.18
CA VAL A 11 -3.72 -24.73 8.31
C VAL A 11 -4.38 -25.34 7.07
N LEU A 12 -3.80 -25.13 5.88
CA LEU A 12 -4.34 -25.60 4.60
C LEU A 12 -3.95 -27.06 4.28
N TYR A 13 -2.83 -27.56 4.82
CA TYR A 13 -2.31 -28.90 4.55
C TYR A 13 -1.90 -29.64 5.84
N PRO A 14 -2.86 -29.96 6.72
CA PRO A 14 -2.55 -30.69 7.96
C PRO A 14 -1.93 -32.06 7.66
N GLY A 15 -0.79 -32.36 8.28
CA GLY A 15 -0.11 -33.67 8.21
C GLY A 15 0.99 -33.83 7.15
N ARG A 16 1.37 -32.75 6.43
CA ARG A 16 2.59 -32.74 5.61
C ARG A 16 3.73 -32.05 6.36
N GLU A 17 4.98 -32.34 5.99
CA GLU A 17 6.12 -31.62 6.55
C GLU A 17 5.88 -30.11 6.41
N PRO A 18 5.96 -29.35 7.51
CA PRO A 18 5.82 -27.90 7.45
C PRO A 18 6.89 -27.38 6.48
N LEU A 19 6.53 -26.35 5.71
CA LEU A 19 7.54 -25.58 4.98
C LEU A 19 8.48 -25.01 6.06
N SER A 20 9.62 -25.66 6.27
CA SER A 20 10.66 -25.30 7.26
C SER A 20 11.27 -23.92 7.01
N VAL A 21 10.83 -23.25 5.96
CA VAL A 21 11.14 -21.86 5.66
C VAL A 21 10.05 -20.99 6.31
N ASP A 22 10.23 -20.70 7.61
CA ASP A 22 9.62 -19.52 8.21
C ASP A 22 10.21 -18.30 7.48
N LEU A 23 9.59 -17.93 6.36
CA LEU A 23 9.89 -16.72 5.61
C LEU A 23 9.34 -15.54 6.40
N GLY A 24 9.84 -15.35 7.62
CA GLY A 24 9.55 -14.23 8.46
C GLY A 24 9.80 -12.89 7.73
N PRO A 25 9.90 -11.82 8.50
CA PRO A 25 9.49 -10.44 8.18
C PRO A 25 8.44 -10.09 7.11
N GLY A 26 7.75 -11.00 6.40
CA GLY A 26 6.90 -10.56 5.27
C GLY A 26 5.66 -9.73 5.63
N HIS A 27 5.20 -9.76 6.88
CA HIS A 27 4.14 -8.86 7.38
C HIS A 27 4.58 -7.39 7.37
N PHE A 28 5.89 -7.13 7.52
CA PHE A 28 6.37 -5.76 7.65
C PHE A 28 6.38 -4.92 6.36
N GLY A 29 6.08 -5.53 5.22
CA GLY A 29 5.97 -4.81 3.95
C GLY A 29 4.88 -3.73 3.97
N VAL A 30 3.87 -3.89 4.84
CA VAL A 30 2.76 -2.95 4.99
C VAL A 30 3.22 -1.64 5.63
N GLU A 31 4.11 -1.70 6.60
CA GLU A 31 4.68 -0.55 7.30
C GLU A 31 5.53 0.28 6.34
N LEU A 32 6.38 -0.39 5.54
CA LEU A 32 7.12 0.28 4.46
C LEU A 32 6.15 0.93 3.45
N PHE A 33 5.07 0.25 3.10
CA PHE A 33 4.04 0.79 2.21
C PHE A 33 3.40 2.06 2.76
N PHE A 34 3.10 2.12 4.06
CA PHE A 34 2.56 3.34 4.69
C PHE A 34 3.58 4.47 4.80
N ILE A 35 4.86 4.16 5.05
CA ILE A 35 5.95 5.16 4.99
C ILE A 35 6.05 5.75 3.58
N ILE A 36 6.09 4.91 2.54
CA ILE A 36 6.15 5.37 1.14
C ILE A 36 4.90 6.18 0.79
N SER A 37 3.73 5.75 1.26
CA SER A 37 2.47 6.47 1.06
C SER A 37 2.50 7.87 1.66
N GLY A 38 2.95 8.02 2.92
CA GLY A 38 3.13 9.34 3.56
C GLY A 38 4.04 10.27 2.76
N PHE A 39 5.15 9.74 2.25
CA PHE A 39 6.11 10.47 1.42
C PHE A 39 5.50 10.94 0.09
N VAL A 40 4.95 10.02 -0.69
CA VAL A 40 4.46 10.28 -2.06
C VAL A 40 3.21 11.15 -2.05
N ILE A 41 2.36 11.02 -1.03
CA ILE A 41 1.12 11.79 -0.94
C ILE A 41 1.41 13.26 -0.62
N LEU A 42 2.31 13.55 0.31
CA LEU A 42 2.71 14.94 0.56
C LEU A 42 3.38 15.56 -0.69
N MET A 43 4.27 14.82 -1.35
CA MET A 43 4.84 15.21 -2.65
C MET A 43 3.76 15.52 -3.70
N THR A 44 2.70 14.70 -3.75
CA THR A 44 1.61 14.88 -4.72
C THR A 44 0.80 16.13 -4.39
N ILE A 45 0.49 16.36 -3.11
CA ILE A 45 -0.29 17.52 -2.64
C ILE A 45 0.45 18.82 -2.92
N GLU A 46 1.76 18.89 -2.70
CA GLU A 46 2.53 20.10 -3.01
C GLU A 46 2.57 20.42 -4.50
N ARG A 47 2.48 19.39 -5.37
CA ARG A 47 2.37 19.55 -6.82
C ARG A 47 0.95 19.86 -7.30
N ARG A 48 -0.08 19.40 -6.58
CA ARG A 48 -1.50 19.48 -6.94
C ARG A 48 -2.24 20.41 -5.99
N LYS A 49 -2.50 21.63 -6.44
CA LYS A 49 -3.14 22.66 -5.59
C LYS A 49 -4.63 22.43 -5.35
N LEU A 50 -5.28 21.57 -6.13
CA LEU A 50 -6.72 21.32 -6.06
C LEU A 50 -7.02 19.91 -5.53
N VAL A 51 -7.94 19.83 -4.56
CA VAL A 51 -8.40 18.58 -3.94
C VAL A 51 -8.97 17.61 -4.98
N ARG A 52 -9.72 18.12 -5.96
CA ARG A 52 -10.25 17.30 -7.05
C ARG A 52 -9.15 16.64 -7.88
N GLU A 53 -8.07 17.37 -8.21
CA GLU A 53 -6.95 16.80 -8.95
C GLU A 53 -6.22 15.73 -8.14
N PHE A 54 -6.08 15.95 -6.83
CA PHE A 54 -5.54 14.96 -5.90
C PHE A 54 -6.41 13.69 -5.88
N ALA A 55 -7.71 13.82 -5.63
CA ALA A 55 -8.65 12.70 -5.55
C ALA A 55 -8.69 11.90 -6.86
N VAL A 56 -8.80 12.57 -8.01
CA VAL A 56 -8.81 11.91 -9.33
C VAL A 56 -7.50 11.18 -9.61
N SER A 57 -6.37 11.76 -9.22
CA SER A 57 -5.05 11.11 -9.34
C SER A 57 -4.98 9.80 -8.55
N ARG A 58 -5.55 9.76 -7.34
CA ARG A 58 -5.57 8.55 -6.50
C ARG A 58 -6.57 7.51 -6.99
N LEU A 59 -7.79 7.93 -7.32
CA LEU A 59 -8.81 7.03 -7.90
C LEU A 59 -8.31 6.39 -9.19
N ALA A 60 -7.68 7.16 -10.08
CA ALA A 60 -7.12 6.64 -11.32
C ALA A 60 -5.93 5.69 -11.13
N ARG A 61 -5.29 5.70 -9.96
CA ARG A 61 -4.17 4.81 -9.63
C ARG A 61 -4.67 3.50 -9.04
N LEU A 62 -5.64 3.56 -8.12
CA LEU A 62 -6.07 2.40 -7.33
C LEU A 62 -7.25 1.65 -7.97
N MET A 63 -8.32 2.37 -8.32
CA MET A 63 -9.63 1.79 -8.61
C MET A 63 -9.63 0.77 -9.76
N PRO A 64 -9.00 1.03 -10.94
CA PRO A 64 -9.13 0.11 -12.07
C PRO A 64 -8.57 -1.28 -11.80
N ALA A 65 -7.37 -1.35 -11.22
CA ALA A 65 -6.74 -2.63 -10.89
C ALA A 65 -7.45 -3.33 -9.73
N PHE A 66 -7.90 -2.56 -8.72
CA PHE A 66 -8.68 -3.10 -7.61
C PHE A 66 -9.98 -3.76 -8.06
N LEU A 67 -10.76 -3.13 -8.94
CA LEU A 67 -12.02 -3.69 -9.42
C LEU A 67 -11.83 -5.05 -10.11
N ILE A 68 -10.80 -5.17 -10.97
CA ILE A 68 -10.51 -6.43 -11.64
C ILE A 68 -9.98 -7.48 -10.66
N ALA A 69 -9.13 -7.09 -9.71
CA ALA A 69 -8.66 -8.00 -8.68
C ALA A 69 -9.80 -8.50 -7.79
N LEU A 70 -10.75 -7.64 -7.42
CA LEU A 70 -11.93 -7.99 -6.64
C LEU A 70 -12.81 -8.99 -7.39
N VAL A 71 -13.09 -8.74 -8.68
CA VAL A 71 -13.86 -9.68 -9.52
C VAL A 71 -13.13 -11.01 -9.67
N LEU A 72 -11.81 -10.98 -9.90
CA LEU A 72 -10.99 -12.18 -10.02
C LEU A 72 -10.99 -12.99 -8.72
N ALA A 73 -10.77 -12.34 -7.57
CA ALA A 73 -10.78 -12.99 -6.27
C ALA A 73 -12.15 -13.61 -5.96
N THR A 74 -13.23 -12.88 -6.27
CA THR A 74 -14.61 -13.37 -6.12
C THR A 74 -14.85 -14.59 -6.99
N ALA A 75 -14.51 -14.54 -8.29
CA ALA A 75 -14.67 -15.63 -9.22
C ALA A 75 -13.88 -16.88 -8.80
N ILE A 76 -12.62 -16.72 -8.39
CA ILE A 76 -11.78 -17.83 -7.92
C ILE A 76 -12.38 -18.48 -6.67
N ARG A 77 -12.83 -17.68 -5.69
CA ARG A 77 -13.45 -18.20 -4.45
C ARG A 77 -14.77 -18.93 -4.73
N PHE A 78 -15.55 -18.49 -5.72
CA PHE A 78 -16.78 -19.18 -6.13
C PHE A 78 -16.51 -20.50 -6.87
N LEU A 79 -15.57 -20.50 -7.81
CA LEU A 79 -15.27 -21.68 -8.63
C LEU A 79 -14.44 -22.72 -7.87
N TRP A 80 -13.61 -22.27 -6.93
CA TRP A 80 -12.69 -23.10 -6.17
C TRP A 80 -12.70 -22.72 -4.69
N PRO A 81 -13.69 -23.19 -3.91
CA PRO A 81 -13.85 -22.82 -2.51
C PRO A 81 -12.58 -23.18 -1.72
N VAL A 82 -11.83 -22.18 -1.27
CA VAL A 82 -10.63 -22.38 -0.44
C VAL A 82 -11.10 -22.55 1.01
N PRO A 83 -10.77 -23.64 1.73
CA PRO A 83 -11.34 -23.92 3.05
C PRO A 83 -11.13 -22.82 4.11
N VAL A 84 -10.09 -22.00 3.95
CA VAL A 84 -9.74 -20.89 4.85
C VAL A 84 -10.50 -19.59 4.51
N LEU A 85 -11.11 -19.52 3.32
CA LEU A 85 -11.80 -18.33 2.84
C LEU A 85 -13.26 -18.66 2.57
N ASP A 86 -14.16 -18.03 3.33
CA ASP A 86 -15.61 -18.23 3.19
C ASP A 86 -16.11 -18.01 1.76
N THR A 87 -17.27 -18.59 1.45
CA THR A 87 -17.93 -18.30 0.17
C THR A 87 -18.32 -16.82 0.11
N PRO A 88 -17.97 -16.09 -0.98
CA PRO A 88 -18.30 -14.67 -1.09
C PRO A 88 -19.81 -14.43 -1.04
N THR A 89 -20.27 -13.48 -0.22
CA THR A 89 -21.68 -13.06 -0.21
C THR A 89 -21.88 -11.77 -1.00
N LEU A 90 -23.10 -11.54 -1.52
CA LEU A 90 -23.42 -10.30 -2.25
C LEU A 90 -23.21 -9.04 -1.39
N PRO A 91 -23.63 -8.98 -0.11
CA PRO A 91 -23.35 -7.83 0.76
C PRO A 91 -21.85 -7.57 0.94
N GLN A 92 -21.06 -8.63 1.07
CA GLN A 92 -19.60 -8.53 1.18
C GLN A 92 -18.99 -7.97 -0.11
N PHE A 93 -19.45 -8.41 -1.28
CA PHE A 93 -18.96 -7.91 -2.57
C PHE A 93 -19.26 -6.42 -2.74
N LEU A 94 -20.50 -6.01 -2.43
CA LEU A 94 -20.92 -4.62 -2.49
C LEU A 94 -20.14 -3.73 -1.51
N ALA A 95 -19.86 -4.22 -0.30
CA ALA A 95 -19.03 -3.49 0.64
C ALA A 95 -17.58 -3.36 0.15
N ASN A 96 -17.01 -4.41 -0.45
CA ASN A 96 -15.65 -4.37 -0.97
C ASN A 96 -15.48 -3.43 -2.18
N LEU A 97 -16.54 -3.17 -2.97
CA LEU A 97 -16.49 -2.16 -4.04
C LEU A 97 -16.12 -0.76 -3.52
N THR A 98 -16.38 -0.47 -2.24
CA THR A 98 -16.01 0.81 -1.60
C THR A 98 -14.53 0.90 -1.22
N MET A 99 -13.76 -0.19 -1.36
CA MET A 99 -12.39 -0.35 -0.83
C MET A 99 -12.28 -0.20 0.70
N ALA A 100 -13.41 -0.17 1.42
CA ALA A 100 -13.48 -0.01 2.87
C ALA A 100 -14.53 -0.92 3.53
N PRO A 101 -14.54 -2.24 3.23
CA PRO A 101 -15.58 -3.15 3.74
C PRO A 101 -15.61 -3.23 5.27
N SER A 102 -14.46 -3.08 5.94
CA SER A 102 -14.34 -3.13 7.40
C SER A 102 -15.13 -2.01 8.08
N LEU A 103 -15.33 -0.85 7.42
CA LEU A 103 -16.18 0.22 7.94
C LEU A 103 -17.67 -0.17 7.97
N PHE A 104 -18.09 -1.04 7.06
CA PHE A 104 -19.45 -1.61 7.01
C PHE A 104 -19.60 -2.88 7.85
N GLY A 105 -18.55 -3.29 8.58
CA GLY A 105 -18.54 -4.55 9.34
C GLY A 105 -18.54 -5.80 8.46
N GLN A 106 -18.12 -5.68 7.19
CA GLN A 106 -17.98 -6.79 6.27
C GLN A 106 -16.51 -7.22 6.19
N ALA A 107 -16.27 -8.50 5.96
CA ALA A 107 -14.93 -9.03 5.78
C ALA A 107 -14.35 -8.67 4.40
N ASP A 108 -13.03 -8.51 4.35
CA ASP A 108 -12.29 -8.30 3.11
C ASP A 108 -12.38 -9.52 2.17
N MET A 109 -12.55 -9.27 0.87
CA MET A 109 -12.61 -10.34 -0.15
C MET A 109 -11.26 -10.99 -0.43
N ASP A 110 -10.17 -10.31 -0.10
CA ASP A 110 -8.84 -10.88 -0.08
C ASP A 110 -8.10 -10.39 1.16
N LEU A 111 -7.24 -11.24 1.74
CA LEU A 111 -6.51 -10.94 2.97
C LEU A 111 -5.72 -9.62 2.92
N PRO A 112 -5.12 -9.17 1.80
CA PRO A 112 -4.39 -7.90 1.80
C PRO A 112 -5.29 -6.65 1.74
N TYR A 113 -6.60 -6.77 1.47
CA TYR A 113 -7.44 -5.59 1.18
C TYR A 113 -7.70 -4.71 2.40
N TRP A 114 -7.52 -5.22 3.63
CA TRP A 114 -7.68 -4.41 4.83
C TRP A 114 -6.75 -3.19 4.84
N THR A 115 -5.55 -3.28 4.25
CA THR A 115 -4.59 -2.16 4.19
C THR A 115 -5.08 -1.02 3.31
N LEU A 116 -5.86 -1.32 2.26
CA LEU A 116 -6.43 -0.32 1.35
C LEU A 116 -7.43 0.57 2.07
N THR A 117 -8.13 0.03 3.07
CA THR A 117 -9.04 0.81 3.92
C THR A 117 -8.26 1.91 4.65
N TYR A 118 -7.13 1.56 5.28
CA TYR A 118 -6.26 2.53 5.96
C TYR A 118 -5.68 3.55 4.98
N GLU A 119 -5.25 3.11 3.80
CA GLU A 119 -4.74 4.00 2.76
C GLU A 119 -5.82 4.99 2.28
N LEU A 120 -7.06 4.53 2.08
CA LEU A 120 -8.19 5.38 1.67
C LEU A 120 -8.53 6.41 2.74
N VAL A 121 -8.59 6.00 4.02
CA VAL A 121 -8.81 6.91 5.15
C VAL A 121 -7.70 7.97 5.22
N PHE A 122 -6.44 7.56 5.05
CA PHE A 122 -5.32 8.49 4.98
C PHE A 122 -5.47 9.48 3.82
N TYR A 123 -5.89 9.02 2.63
CA TYR A 123 -6.11 9.90 1.48
C TYR A 123 -7.23 10.91 1.71
N ILE A 124 -8.33 10.49 2.33
CA ILE A 124 -9.42 11.40 2.71
C ILE A 124 -8.92 12.44 3.73
N GLY A 125 -8.17 12.01 4.74
CA GLY A 125 -7.57 12.91 5.73
C GLY A 125 -6.64 13.94 5.08
N MET A 126 -5.74 13.49 4.21
CA MET A 126 -4.83 14.37 3.47
C MET A 126 -5.54 15.30 2.48
N GLY A 127 -6.60 14.82 1.83
CA GLY A 127 -7.47 15.65 1.00
C GLY A 127 -8.19 16.75 1.80
N THR A 128 -8.59 16.44 3.04
CA THR A 128 -9.20 17.41 3.97
C THR A 128 -8.19 18.43 4.46
N ILE A 129 -6.96 18.01 4.78
CA ILE A 129 -5.86 18.92 5.13
C ILE A 129 -5.56 19.88 3.96
N LEU A 130 -5.60 19.37 2.72
CA LEU A 130 -5.46 20.19 1.52
C LEU A 130 -6.63 21.16 1.35
N SER A 131 -7.89 20.74 1.52
CA SER A 131 -9.05 21.62 1.39
C SER A 131 -9.06 22.76 2.40
N LEU A 132 -8.58 22.50 3.61
CA LEU A 132 -8.49 23.48 4.70
C LEU A 132 -7.20 24.31 4.65
N SER A 133 -6.35 24.12 3.63
CA SER A 133 -5.05 24.81 3.50
C SER A 133 -4.11 24.62 4.71
N LEU A 134 -4.21 23.46 5.38
CA LEU A 134 -3.44 23.13 6.58
C LEU A 134 -2.12 22.39 6.28
N VAL A 135 -1.75 22.24 5.01
CA VAL A 135 -0.49 21.57 4.58
C VAL A 135 0.76 22.12 5.28
N PRO A 136 0.92 23.45 5.54
CA PRO A 136 2.08 23.97 6.28
C PRO A 136 2.16 23.51 7.75
N ARG A 137 1.06 22.97 8.31
CA ARG A 137 0.95 22.48 9.69
C ARG A 137 0.88 20.95 9.76
N ILE A 138 1.16 20.25 8.66
CA ILE A 138 0.98 18.81 8.56
C ILE A 138 1.78 18.02 9.62
N GLU A 139 2.97 18.48 9.99
CA GLU A 139 3.80 17.85 11.02
C GLU A 139 3.14 17.95 12.40
N TRP A 140 2.49 19.08 12.71
CA TRP A 140 1.73 19.25 13.94
C TRP A 140 0.46 18.40 13.96
N LEU A 141 -0.24 18.33 12.83
CA LEU A 141 -1.42 17.47 12.70
C LEU A 141 -1.05 15.99 12.79
N GLY A 142 0.10 15.59 12.23
CA GLY A 142 0.62 14.23 12.35
C GLY A 142 1.02 13.90 13.78
N LEU A 143 1.72 14.81 14.49
CA LEU A 143 2.02 14.66 15.90
C LEU A 143 0.75 14.55 16.75
N LEU A 144 -0.26 15.37 16.47
CA LEU A 144 -1.57 15.29 17.12
C LEU A 144 -2.23 13.93 16.85
N ALA A 145 -2.20 13.44 15.61
CA ALA A 145 -2.75 12.13 15.27
C ALA A 145 -2.05 11.02 16.04
N VAL A 146 -0.71 11.01 16.10
CA VAL A 146 0.04 10.03 16.90
C VAL A 146 -0.26 10.16 18.39
N ALA A 147 -0.38 11.37 18.93
CA ALA A 147 -0.73 11.58 20.33
C ALA A 147 -2.15 11.07 20.65
N VAL A 148 -3.12 11.32 19.76
CA VAL A 148 -4.47 10.74 19.86
C VAL A 148 -4.41 9.22 19.78
N SER A 149 -3.59 8.65 18.91
CA SER A 149 -3.37 7.21 18.82
C SER A 149 -2.86 6.63 20.12
N CYS A 150 -1.84 7.23 20.72
CA CYS A 150 -1.32 6.80 22.02
C CYS A 150 -2.37 6.90 23.12
N LEU A 151 -3.09 8.02 23.21
CA LEU A 151 -4.14 8.20 24.21
C LEU A 151 -5.26 7.15 24.05
N PHE A 152 -5.67 6.87 22.81
CA PHE A 152 -6.70 5.88 22.52
C PHE A 152 -6.27 4.48 22.94
N ILE A 153 -5.04 4.07 22.62
CA ILE A 153 -4.47 2.76 23.01
C ILE A 153 -4.40 2.57 24.53
N LEU A 154 -4.16 3.68 25.27
CA LEU A 154 -4.07 3.69 26.74
C LEU A 154 -5.44 3.69 27.44
N THR A 155 -6.46 4.28 26.82
CA THR A 155 -7.77 4.51 27.45
C THR A 155 -8.86 3.56 26.99
N ASN A 156 -8.73 3.00 25.79
CA ASN A 156 -9.77 2.20 25.15
C ASN A 156 -9.22 0.83 24.71
N ASP A 157 -10.10 -0.17 24.75
CA ASP A 157 -9.84 -1.43 24.06
C ASP A 157 -10.08 -1.24 22.55
N VAL A 158 -8.97 -1.28 21.81
CA VAL A 158 -8.95 -1.05 20.36
C VAL A 158 -9.75 -2.12 19.60
N ARG A 159 -9.86 -3.34 20.15
CA ARG A 159 -10.64 -4.43 19.54
C ARG A 159 -12.14 -4.14 19.56
N GLN A 160 -12.62 -3.51 20.63
CA GLN A 160 -14.04 -3.16 20.78
C GLN A 160 -14.43 -1.97 19.88
N HIS A 161 -13.47 -1.09 19.58
CA HIS A 161 -13.68 0.12 18.80
C HIS A 161 -13.00 0.07 17.43
N HIS A 162 -13.11 -1.08 16.74
CA HIS A 162 -12.40 -1.35 15.49
C HIS A 162 -12.63 -0.30 14.40
N ARG A 163 -13.88 0.18 14.23
CA ARG A 163 -14.18 1.21 13.21
C ARG A 163 -13.49 2.53 13.52
N THR A 164 -13.53 2.95 14.78
CA THR A 164 -12.89 4.19 15.25
C THR A 164 -11.37 4.10 15.11
N SER A 165 -10.80 2.93 15.39
CA SER A 165 -9.36 2.75 15.29
C SER A 165 -8.83 2.82 13.85
N ILE A 166 -9.63 2.34 12.88
CA ILE A 166 -9.36 2.53 11.45
C ILE A 166 -9.46 4.00 11.08
N LEU A 167 -10.55 4.68 11.44
CA LEU A 167 -10.80 6.08 11.06
C LEU A 167 -9.74 7.05 11.61
N LEU A 168 -9.21 6.77 12.81
CA LEU A 168 -8.15 7.54 13.43
C LEU A 168 -6.74 7.06 13.05
N LEU A 169 -6.62 6.01 12.22
CA LEU A 169 -5.35 5.40 11.81
C LEU A 169 -4.46 5.01 13.00
N ILE A 170 -5.08 4.54 14.08
CA ILE A 170 -4.43 4.36 15.40
C ILE A 170 -3.13 3.56 15.29
N TYR A 171 -3.16 2.45 14.54
CA TYR A 171 -2.03 1.53 14.41
C TYR A 171 -0.92 2.01 13.46
N TYR A 172 -1.21 2.93 12.54
CA TYR A 172 -0.31 3.24 11.42
C TYR A 172 0.02 4.72 11.24
N SER A 173 -0.55 5.60 12.05
CA SER A 173 -0.34 7.06 12.03
C SER A 173 1.14 7.45 12.12
N ASN A 174 1.94 6.71 12.90
CA ASN A 174 3.39 6.87 13.04
C ASN A 174 4.13 6.61 11.71
N PHE A 175 3.79 5.55 10.97
CA PHE A 175 4.44 5.23 9.70
C PHE A 175 4.15 6.28 8.62
N PHE A 176 2.90 6.75 8.52
CA PHE A 176 2.57 7.85 7.62
C PHE A 176 3.33 9.14 7.98
N LEU A 177 3.46 9.45 9.28
CA LEU A 177 4.21 10.62 9.76
C LEU A 177 5.70 10.52 9.44
N ILE A 178 6.32 9.34 9.60
CA ILE A 178 7.71 9.10 9.18
C ILE A 178 7.86 9.45 7.69
N GLY A 179 6.99 8.93 6.83
CA GLY A 179 6.97 9.23 5.40
C GLY A 179 6.89 10.72 5.08
N ILE A 180 5.97 11.43 5.74
CA ILE A 180 5.79 12.89 5.62
C ILE A 180 7.08 13.64 5.99
N CYS A 181 7.71 13.27 7.11
CA CYS A 181 8.95 13.87 7.56
C CYS A 181 10.11 13.62 6.60
N LEU A 182 10.24 12.39 6.07
CA LEU A 182 11.26 12.06 5.08
C LEU A 182 11.12 12.88 3.80
N TYR A 183 9.88 13.13 3.36
CA TYR A 183 9.65 14.01 2.21
C TYR A 183 10.08 15.46 2.50
N ARG A 184 9.74 16.02 3.66
CA ARG A 184 10.18 17.37 4.06
C ARG A 184 11.70 17.50 4.09
N ILE A 185 12.40 16.48 4.61
CA ILE A 185 13.87 16.42 4.60
C ILE A 185 14.40 16.37 3.17
N HIS A 186 13.83 15.51 2.32
CA HIS A 186 14.22 15.39 0.93
C HIS A 186 14.00 16.69 0.13
N ALA A 187 12.85 17.33 0.31
CA ALA A 187 12.49 18.58 -0.34
C ALA A 187 13.28 19.80 0.19
N ARG A 188 14.20 19.61 1.16
CA ARG A 188 14.95 20.66 1.86
C ARG A 188 14.05 21.70 2.54
N GLN A 189 12.90 21.25 3.04
CA GLN A 189 11.91 22.05 3.75
C GLN A 189 11.78 21.60 5.22
N ALA A 190 12.73 20.80 5.72
CA ALA A 190 12.72 20.33 7.09
C ALA A 190 12.86 21.50 8.07
N ARG A 191 11.98 21.52 9.05
CA ARG A 191 12.02 22.43 10.19
C ARG A 191 12.41 21.64 11.44
N TRP A 192 12.72 22.32 12.54
CA TRP A 192 13.00 21.66 13.83
C TRP A 192 11.86 20.70 14.23
N ILE A 193 10.60 21.09 13.96
CA ILE A 193 9.42 20.26 14.22
C ILE A 193 9.40 18.97 13.38
N THR A 194 9.97 18.97 12.17
CA THR A 194 10.07 17.77 11.32
C THR A 194 10.97 16.73 11.98
N TRP A 195 12.09 17.17 12.55
CA TRP A 195 13.02 16.29 13.27
C TRP A 195 12.40 15.79 14.58
N LEU A 196 11.71 16.66 15.32
CA LEU A 196 10.98 16.26 16.52
C LEU A 196 9.89 15.22 16.19
N ALA A 197 9.09 15.47 15.16
CA ALA A 197 8.03 14.57 14.71
C ALA A 197 8.58 13.22 14.24
N LEU A 198 9.70 13.23 13.52
CA LEU A 198 10.38 12.01 13.08
C LEU A 198 10.90 11.20 14.28
N ALA A 199 11.60 11.85 15.21
CA ALA A 199 12.12 11.20 16.41
C ALA A 199 10.99 10.62 17.27
N PHE A 200 9.90 11.38 17.44
CA PHE A 200 8.73 10.94 18.18
C PHE A 200 8.04 9.74 17.51
N ALA A 201 7.81 9.80 16.20
CA ALA A 201 7.20 8.70 15.46
C ALA A 201 8.04 7.41 15.51
N ILE A 202 9.37 7.53 15.36
CA ILE A 202 10.29 6.38 15.50
C ILE A 202 10.28 5.86 16.94
N GLY A 203 10.30 6.74 17.94
CA GLY A 203 10.23 6.36 19.36
C GLY A 203 8.95 5.61 19.70
N ILE A 204 7.79 6.07 19.23
CA ILE A 204 6.52 5.36 19.39
C ILE A 204 6.56 4.00 18.70
N THR A 205 7.17 3.91 17.52
CA THR A 205 7.33 2.63 16.82
C THR A 205 8.21 1.65 17.63
N ALA A 206 9.27 2.15 18.27
CA ALA A 206 10.16 1.37 19.14
C ALA A 206 9.45 0.82 20.38
N LEU A 207 8.52 1.61 20.94
CA LEU A 207 7.72 1.26 22.10
C LEU A 207 6.51 0.38 21.75
N GLY A 208 6.45 -0.14 20.52
CA GLY A 208 5.37 -1.02 20.12
C GLY A 208 4.12 -0.30 19.63
N GLY A 209 4.24 0.87 18.99
CA GLY A 209 3.09 1.57 18.41
C GLY A 209 2.21 0.74 17.45
N GLY A 210 2.71 -0.40 16.93
CA GLY A 210 1.94 -1.39 16.17
C GLY A 210 1.53 -2.66 16.93
N GLU A 211 1.81 -2.77 18.24
CA GLU A 211 1.96 -4.02 19.00
C GLU A 211 0.73 -4.92 19.14
N ARG A 212 -0.50 -4.51 18.83
CA ARG A 212 -1.67 -5.36 19.18
C ARG A 212 -2.22 -6.23 18.05
N SER A 213 -1.60 -6.23 16.87
CA SER A 213 -2.06 -7.05 15.75
C SER A 213 -1.32 -8.40 15.61
N PHE A 214 -0.09 -8.56 16.14
CA PHE A 214 0.75 -9.74 15.84
C PHE A 214 1.67 -10.24 16.99
N ASP A 215 1.45 -9.85 18.25
CA ASP A 215 2.18 -10.37 19.44
C ASP A 215 3.72 -10.43 19.29
N THR A 216 4.32 -9.48 18.57
CA THR A 216 5.77 -9.44 18.29
C THR A 216 6.40 -8.28 19.07
N PRO A 217 7.48 -8.50 19.85
CA PRO A 217 8.06 -7.45 20.69
C PRO A 217 8.56 -6.24 19.88
N GLY A 218 8.34 -5.01 20.36
CA GLY A 218 8.80 -3.76 19.73
C GLY A 218 10.30 -3.71 19.35
N ILE A 219 11.12 -4.58 19.97
CA ILE A 219 12.55 -4.76 19.65
C ILE A 219 12.82 -5.19 18.20
N VAL A 220 11.84 -5.83 17.53
CA VAL A 220 11.95 -6.24 16.12
C VAL A 220 11.53 -5.13 15.16
N TYR A 221 10.54 -4.31 15.56
CA TYR A 221 10.01 -3.22 14.72
C TYR A 221 10.98 -2.05 14.60
N LEU A 222 11.78 -1.76 15.63
CA LEU A 222 12.75 -0.67 15.60
C LEU A 222 13.85 -0.84 14.54
N PRO A 223 14.66 -1.93 14.54
CA PRO A 223 15.71 -2.10 13.54
C PRO A 223 15.14 -2.13 12.13
N LEU A 224 13.92 -2.62 11.96
CA LEU A 224 13.27 -2.66 10.68
C LEU A 224 12.74 -1.31 10.22
N THR A 225 12.13 -0.53 11.10
CA THR A 225 11.70 0.84 10.78
C THR A 225 12.90 1.70 10.44
N LEU A 226 14.03 1.50 11.13
CA LEU A 226 15.31 2.13 10.78
C LEU A 226 15.83 1.63 9.44
N ALA A 227 15.74 0.32 9.14
CA ALA A 227 16.14 -0.24 7.85
C ALA A 227 15.29 0.30 6.70
N PHE A 228 13.97 0.41 6.86
CA PHE A 228 13.05 0.97 5.87
C PHE A 228 13.24 2.47 5.69
N THR A 229 13.41 3.20 6.78
CA THR A 229 13.76 4.63 6.74
C THR A 229 15.08 4.83 6.02
N GLY A 230 16.09 4.02 6.36
CA GLY A 230 17.39 4.00 5.70
C GLY A 230 17.30 3.63 4.21
N LEU A 231 16.45 2.67 3.85
CA LEU A 231 16.21 2.26 2.47
C LEU A 231 15.56 3.39 1.66
N VAL A 232 14.56 4.07 2.21
CA VAL A 232 13.93 5.24 1.56
C VAL A 232 14.96 6.36 1.40
N CYS A 233 15.75 6.66 2.44
CA CYS A 233 16.85 7.62 2.35
C CYS A 233 17.89 7.23 1.30
N LEU A 234 18.28 5.95 1.21
CA LEU A 234 19.23 5.42 0.25
C LEU A 234 18.69 5.52 -1.18
N ALA A 235 17.44 5.12 -1.40
CA ALA A 235 16.74 5.17 -2.68
C ALA A 235 16.69 6.58 -3.27
N ILE A 236 16.58 7.58 -2.39
CA ILE A 236 16.54 9.00 -2.74
C ILE A 236 17.95 9.60 -2.87
N SER A 237 18.95 8.98 -2.25
CA SER A 237 20.33 9.43 -2.32
C SER A 237 20.95 9.17 -3.70
N ARG A 238 22.05 9.88 -3.99
CA ARG A 238 22.90 9.65 -5.17
C ARG A 238 23.47 8.23 -5.26
N HIS A 239 23.55 7.50 -4.14
CA HIS A 239 23.99 6.10 -4.11
C HIS A 239 22.85 5.11 -4.41
N GLY A 240 21.61 5.58 -4.47
CA GLY A 240 20.42 4.78 -4.79
C GLY A 240 20.23 4.49 -6.27
N GLN A 241 21.13 4.91 -7.17
CA GLN A 241 20.96 4.73 -8.62
C GLN A 241 20.83 3.26 -9.04
N TRP A 242 21.42 2.33 -8.28
CA TRP A 242 21.22 0.88 -8.50
C TRP A 242 19.76 0.41 -8.31
N LEU A 243 18.94 1.12 -7.49
CA LEU A 243 17.51 0.83 -7.35
C LEU A 243 16.74 1.22 -8.61
N ALA A 244 17.32 2.09 -9.46
CA ALA A 244 16.76 2.44 -10.75
C ALA A 244 17.12 1.41 -11.86
N TRP A 245 17.58 0.22 -11.48
CA TRP A 245 17.81 -0.86 -12.45
C TRP A 245 16.49 -1.30 -13.10
N PRO A 246 16.40 -1.47 -14.45
CA PRO A 246 15.14 -1.67 -15.14
C PRO A 246 14.28 -2.84 -14.64
N PRO A 247 14.84 -4.02 -14.27
CA PRO A 247 14.05 -5.10 -13.67
C PRO A 247 13.42 -4.71 -12.33
N LEU A 248 14.13 -3.97 -11.48
CA LEU A 248 13.60 -3.54 -10.18
C LEU A 248 12.50 -2.49 -10.35
N ILE A 249 12.67 -1.57 -11.31
CA ILE A 249 11.61 -0.63 -11.69
C ILE A 249 10.38 -1.38 -12.22
N PHE A 250 10.57 -2.43 -13.02
CA PHE A 250 9.48 -3.24 -13.53
C PHE A 250 8.70 -3.90 -12.40
N VAL A 251 9.39 -4.54 -11.44
CA VAL A 251 8.76 -5.11 -10.24
C VAL A 251 8.02 -4.03 -9.45
N GLY A 252 8.60 -2.83 -9.31
CA GLY A 252 7.95 -1.69 -8.68
C GLY A 252 6.66 -1.24 -9.40
N LYS A 253 6.62 -1.28 -10.74
CA LYS A 253 5.42 -0.93 -11.52
C LYS A 253 4.27 -1.90 -11.30
N ILE A 254 4.55 -3.21 -11.28
CA ILE A 254 3.54 -4.25 -11.09
C ILE A 254 3.26 -4.58 -9.62
N SER A 255 3.98 -3.96 -8.68
CA SER A 255 3.87 -4.24 -7.25
C SER A 255 2.44 -4.13 -6.70
N TYR A 256 1.68 -3.13 -7.17
CA TYR A 256 0.29 -2.92 -6.74
C TYR A 256 -0.66 -4.01 -7.27
N PRO A 257 -0.74 -4.29 -8.59
CA PRO A 257 -1.50 -5.44 -9.08
C PRO A 257 -1.07 -6.77 -8.47
N LEU A 258 0.24 -6.98 -8.28
CA LEU A 258 0.76 -8.18 -7.64
C LEU A 258 0.26 -8.30 -6.20
N TYR A 259 0.31 -7.21 -5.44
CA TYR A 259 -0.24 -7.15 -4.09
C TYR A 259 -1.72 -7.56 -4.05
N LEU A 260 -2.52 -7.08 -5.01
CA LEU A 260 -3.96 -7.32 -5.06
C LEU A 260 -4.38 -8.76 -5.41
N VAL A 261 -3.57 -9.51 -6.15
CA VAL A 261 -3.98 -10.83 -6.69
C VAL A 261 -3.30 -12.01 -6.01
N HIS A 262 -2.17 -11.80 -5.32
CA HIS A 262 -1.25 -12.89 -5.00
C HIS A 262 -1.73 -13.92 -3.97
N VAL A 263 -2.72 -13.59 -3.14
CA VAL A 263 -3.17 -14.47 -2.05
C VAL A 263 -4.18 -15.46 -2.58
N VAL A 264 -5.37 -14.99 -2.99
CA VAL A 264 -6.44 -15.88 -3.50
C VAL A 264 -5.96 -16.68 -4.72
N LEU A 265 -5.32 -16.02 -5.69
CA LEU A 265 -4.78 -16.71 -6.86
C LEU A 265 -3.67 -17.69 -6.46
N GLY A 266 -2.76 -17.27 -5.58
CA GLY A 266 -1.65 -18.12 -5.16
C GLY A 266 -2.14 -19.41 -4.48
N PHE A 267 -3.08 -19.31 -3.54
CA PHE A 267 -3.64 -20.48 -2.87
C PHE A 267 -4.39 -21.40 -3.82
N ALA A 268 -5.14 -20.84 -4.77
CA ALA A 268 -5.84 -21.64 -5.78
C ALA A 268 -4.86 -22.46 -6.64
N ILE A 269 -3.77 -21.83 -7.12
CA ILE A 269 -2.76 -22.50 -7.94
C ILE A 269 -1.97 -23.55 -7.15
N ILE A 270 -1.57 -23.26 -5.91
CA ILE A 270 -0.85 -24.23 -5.06
C ILE A 270 -1.73 -25.47 -4.85
N ARG A 271 -3.01 -25.27 -4.51
CA ARG A 271 -3.94 -26.37 -4.27
C ARG A 271 -4.19 -27.19 -5.53
N TRP A 272 -4.38 -26.54 -6.67
CA TRP A 272 -4.57 -27.25 -7.94
C TRP A 272 -3.34 -28.07 -8.32
N SER A 273 -2.15 -27.50 -8.14
CA SER A 273 -0.88 -28.20 -8.37
C SER A 273 -0.75 -29.45 -7.50
N ILE A 274 -1.09 -29.33 -6.21
CA ILE A 274 -1.07 -30.47 -5.27
C ILE A 274 -2.11 -31.52 -5.65
N ALA A 275 -3.32 -31.13 -6.09
CA ALA A 275 -4.35 -32.06 -6.55
C ALA A 275 -3.94 -32.83 -7.82
N LEU A 276 -3.09 -32.23 -8.66
CA LEU A 276 -2.47 -32.88 -9.83
C LEU A 276 -1.25 -33.75 -9.47
N GLY A 277 -0.92 -33.88 -8.19
CA GLY A 277 0.20 -34.70 -7.71
C GLY A 277 1.56 -34.01 -7.74
N TRP A 278 1.62 -32.69 -7.95
CA TRP A 278 2.90 -31.96 -7.92
C TRP A 278 3.42 -31.82 -6.48
N SER A 279 4.73 -31.62 -6.34
CA SER A 279 5.33 -31.26 -5.06
C SER A 279 4.90 -29.86 -4.62
N THR A 280 4.90 -29.61 -3.31
CA THR A 280 4.57 -28.29 -2.75
C THR A 280 5.45 -27.18 -3.33
N VAL A 281 6.75 -27.43 -3.47
CA VAL A 281 7.71 -26.46 -4.01
C VAL A 281 7.37 -26.11 -5.46
N ALA A 282 7.04 -27.12 -6.29
CA ALA A 282 6.62 -26.89 -7.66
C ALA A 282 5.32 -26.06 -7.72
N GLY A 283 4.34 -26.35 -6.85
CA GLY A 283 3.11 -25.56 -6.73
C GLY A 283 3.36 -24.12 -6.30
N LEU A 284 4.28 -23.87 -5.37
CA LEU A 284 4.66 -22.53 -4.92
C LEU A 284 5.33 -21.72 -6.04
N VAL A 285 6.25 -22.35 -6.79
CA VAL A 285 6.89 -21.71 -7.95
C VAL A 285 5.85 -21.39 -9.04
N ALA A 286 4.95 -22.32 -9.33
CA ALA A 286 3.87 -22.12 -10.29
C ALA A 286 2.95 -20.96 -9.87
N ALA A 287 2.59 -20.88 -8.59
CA ALA A 287 1.80 -19.78 -8.04
C ALA A 287 2.55 -18.43 -8.14
N GLY A 288 3.85 -18.42 -7.85
CA GLY A 288 4.74 -17.27 -8.05
C GLY A 288 4.68 -16.72 -9.46
N ILE A 289 4.90 -17.60 -10.44
CA ILE A 289 4.88 -17.26 -11.87
C ILE A 289 3.49 -16.79 -12.29
N ALA A 290 2.43 -17.51 -11.91
CA ALA A 290 1.06 -17.15 -12.25
C ALA A 290 0.67 -15.76 -11.71
N CYS A 291 1.04 -15.45 -10.47
CA CYS A 291 0.78 -14.14 -9.88
C CYS A 291 1.55 -13.02 -10.61
N LEU A 292 2.81 -13.25 -10.98
CA LEU A 292 3.60 -12.28 -11.76
C LEU A 292 2.98 -12.02 -13.15
N VAL A 293 2.55 -13.08 -13.84
CA VAL A 293 1.89 -12.98 -15.15
C VAL A 293 0.58 -12.21 -15.03
N VAL A 294 -0.31 -12.61 -14.11
CA VAL A 294 -1.61 -11.94 -13.92
C VAL A 294 -1.41 -10.48 -13.48
N ALA A 295 -0.49 -10.19 -12.56
CA ALA A 295 -0.17 -8.83 -12.16
C ALA A 295 0.31 -7.97 -13.32
N THR A 296 1.15 -8.53 -14.19
CA THR A 296 1.65 -7.85 -15.40
C THR A 296 0.51 -7.56 -16.37
N LEU A 297 -0.39 -8.53 -16.60
CA LEU A 297 -1.56 -8.34 -17.46
C LEU A 297 -2.49 -7.27 -16.89
N VAL A 298 -2.82 -7.32 -15.61
CA VAL A 298 -3.65 -6.30 -14.94
C VAL A 298 -3.00 -4.92 -15.04
N HIS A 299 -1.68 -4.81 -14.84
CA HIS A 299 -0.98 -3.53 -14.95
C HIS A 299 -1.13 -2.91 -16.35
N TYR A 300 -0.78 -3.65 -17.40
CA TYR A 300 -0.75 -3.10 -18.75
C TYR A 300 -2.13 -3.00 -19.40
N LEU A 301 -3.02 -3.95 -19.14
CA LEU A 301 -4.34 -4.03 -19.79
C LEU A 301 -5.45 -3.31 -19.03
N VAL A 302 -5.28 -3.06 -17.72
CA VAL A 302 -6.34 -2.49 -16.88
C VAL A 302 -5.87 -1.22 -16.18
N GLU A 303 -4.78 -1.28 -15.42
CA GLU A 303 -4.33 -0.17 -14.58
C GLU A 303 -3.96 1.07 -15.41
N LEU A 304 -3.11 0.88 -16.42
CA LEU A 304 -2.68 1.97 -17.31
C LEU A 304 -3.84 2.58 -18.13
N PRO A 305 -4.63 1.79 -18.90
CA PRO A 305 -5.72 2.34 -19.69
C PRO A 305 -6.87 2.86 -18.81
N GLY A 306 -7.26 2.11 -17.77
CA GLY A 306 -8.28 2.52 -16.82
C GLY A 306 -7.91 3.81 -16.10
N GLY A 307 -6.65 3.96 -15.67
CA GLY A 307 -6.19 5.20 -15.08
C GLY A 307 -6.21 6.39 -16.04
N ARG A 308 -5.92 6.18 -17.33
CA ARG A 308 -6.09 7.22 -18.37
C ARG A 308 -7.56 7.59 -18.53
N TRP A 309 -8.44 6.61 -18.57
CA TRP A 309 -9.88 6.82 -18.70
C TRP A 309 -10.46 7.59 -17.51
N VAL A 310 -10.15 7.20 -16.27
CA VAL A 310 -10.60 7.90 -15.06
C VAL A 310 -10.11 9.35 -15.06
N ARG A 311 -8.84 9.59 -15.43
CA ARG A 311 -8.32 10.96 -15.56
C ARG A 311 -8.99 11.75 -16.67
N ALA A 312 -9.37 11.13 -17.78
CA ALA A 312 -10.08 11.81 -18.87
C ALA A 312 -11.54 12.13 -18.51
N ALA A 313 -12.23 11.22 -17.82
CA ALA A 313 -13.63 11.36 -17.44
C ALA A 313 -13.82 12.31 -16.25
N LEU A 314 -12.98 12.19 -15.22
CA LEU A 314 -13.11 12.94 -13.97
C LEU A 314 -12.08 14.06 -13.82
N GLY A 315 -11.06 14.13 -14.67
CA GLY A 315 -10.12 15.24 -14.68
C GLY A 315 -10.76 16.52 -15.23
N SER A 316 -10.35 17.66 -14.73
CA SER A 316 -10.59 18.93 -15.42
C SER A 316 -9.88 18.86 -16.77
N ARG A 317 -10.56 19.23 -17.87
CA ARG A 317 -9.96 19.46 -19.21
C ARG A 317 -8.85 20.53 -19.23
N ALA A 318 -8.32 20.95 -18.07
CA ALA A 318 -7.27 21.94 -17.97
C ALA A 318 -5.92 21.26 -18.24
N ARG A 319 -5.37 21.55 -19.43
CA ARG A 319 -4.08 21.12 -20.01
C ARG A 319 -4.14 19.93 -20.99
N MET A 320 -5.08 19.97 -21.91
CA MET A 320 -4.79 19.61 -23.32
C MET A 320 -4.76 20.90 -24.16
N ALA A 321 -3.79 21.76 -23.87
CA ALA A 321 -3.33 22.93 -24.63
C ALA A 321 -2.09 23.37 -23.85
N VAL A 322 -0.86 23.26 -24.33
CA VAL A 322 -0.29 23.81 -25.57
C VAL A 322 0.89 22.92 -25.99
N PRO A 323 1.02 22.48 -27.25
CA PRO A 323 2.34 22.11 -27.76
C PRO A 323 3.16 23.39 -27.81
N VAL A 324 4.23 23.50 -27.02
CA VAL A 324 5.17 24.61 -27.18
C VAL A 324 5.78 24.48 -28.58
N PRO A 325 5.53 25.41 -29.52
CA PRO A 325 6.25 25.41 -30.78
C PRO A 325 7.60 26.11 -30.56
N VAL A 326 8.65 25.36 -30.91
CA VAL A 326 9.92 25.77 -31.54
C VAL A 326 10.87 26.71 -30.77
N GLY A 327 12.10 26.21 -30.67
CA GLY A 327 13.33 27.00 -30.58
C GLY A 327 14.49 26.22 -31.22
N SER A 328 14.37 25.87 -32.50
CA SER A 328 15.50 25.46 -33.34
C SER A 328 16.12 26.71 -33.98
N SER A 329 17.13 27.28 -33.33
CA SER A 329 18.02 28.27 -33.93
C SER A 329 19.39 28.22 -33.26
N LEU A 330 20.08 27.10 -33.44
CA LEU A 330 21.52 26.96 -33.27
C LEU A 330 22.00 26.13 -34.45
N ASP A 331 22.09 26.78 -35.62
CA ASP A 331 22.99 26.45 -36.73
C ASP A 331 22.55 27.23 -37.98
N GLN A 332 23.07 28.45 -38.15
CA GLN A 332 23.47 28.98 -39.46
C GLN A 332 24.56 30.05 -39.24
N ALA A 333 25.79 29.63 -39.57
CA ALA A 333 26.84 30.37 -40.31
C ALA A 333 27.32 31.72 -39.73
N GLU A 334 28.60 31.85 -39.36
CA GLU A 334 29.69 32.09 -40.32
C GLU A 334 29.29 33.08 -41.44
N ARG A 335 29.40 34.39 -41.15
CA ARG A 335 30.04 35.41 -41.98
C ARG A 335 30.04 36.77 -41.30
#